data_AF-A0A920T966-F1
#
_entry.id   AF-A0A920T966-F1
#
_cell.length_a   1.000
_cell.length_b   1.000
_cell.length_c   1.000
_cell.angle_alpha   90.00
_cell.angle_beta   90.00
_cell.angle_gamma   90.00
#
_symmetry.space_group_name_H-M   'P 1'
#
loop_
_entity.id
_entity.type
_entity.pdbx_description
1 polymer ?
#
loop_
_entity_poly.entity_id
_entity_poly.type
_entity_poly.pdbx_seq_one_letter_code
_entity_poly.pdbx_strand_id
1 'polypeptide(L)'
;MRLVFAALSSLLLAPAAQAFNDAADFPYEATVGSDNVIVRSGPGGRYYPTGRLSSGDRVIVHRHDPGGWFMVSPPQGSFSWIPAEGVQVAGTTGTITASSVAVRVGSRFDETDQDVVSRQLSRDETVQVIGRGQDKTGKPLLKIAPPRLEYRWVSGGVLAPVSRQKPNQPITKSRTATGNRQVSRSTIPVPGNAGKTSGSKITYESTPINKPAYQALEDLDKTFGKIAGGPPAGWSFKKLETDYRQLMESTRIPGFGH
;
A
#
# COMPACT_ATOMS: atom_id res chain seq x y z
N MET A 1 46.82 40.92 28.57
CA MET A 1 46.56 40.05 27.40
C MET A 1 45.33 39.20 27.72
N ARG A 2 44.16 39.52 27.15
CA ARG A 2 42.89 38.81 27.38
C ARG A 2 42.45 38.22 26.03
N LEU A 3 42.55 36.90 25.88
CA LEU A 3 42.03 36.17 24.72
C LEU A 3 40.61 35.73 25.03
N VAL A 4 39.65 36.29 24.28
CA VAL A 4 38.23 35.95 24.35
C VAL A 4 37.98 34.72 23.48
N PHE A 5 37.46 33.64 24.06
CA PHE A 5 36.98 32.48 23.33
C PHE A 5 35.66 32.83 22.62
N ALA A 6 35.65 32.82 21.29
CA ALA A 6 34.43 32.88 20.49
C ALA A 6 33.90 31.46 20.28
N ALA A 7 32.83 31.11 20.99
CA ALA A 7 32.12 29.85 20.80
C ALA A 7 31.23 29.93 19.55
N LEU A 8 31.57 29.12 18.54
CA LEU A 8 30.82 28.97 17.30
C LEU A 8 29.58 28.10 17.59
N SER A 9 28.39 28.71 17.69
CA SER A 9 27.13 27.97 17.83
C SER A 9 26.67 27.45 16.47
N SER A 10 26.79 26.13 16.28
CA SER A 10 26.26 25.38 15.13
C SER A 10 24.74 25.30 15.22
N LEU A 11 24.02 26.03 14.37
CA LEU A 11 22.57 25.91 14.26
C LEU A 11 22.23 24.67 13.40
N LEU A 12 21.92 23.55 14.05
CA LEU A 12 21.38 22.36 13.37
C LEU A 12 19.97 22.68 12.86
N LEU A 13 19.84 22.78 11.54
CA LEU A 13 18.55 22.80 10.86
C LEU A 13 18.04 21.36 10.75
N ALA A 14 17.23 20.92 11.71
CA ALA A 14 16.54 19.64 11.61
C ALA A 14 15.47 19.71 10.50
N PRO A 15 15.40 18.73 9.58
CA PRO A 15 14.26 18.62 8.68
C PRO A 15 13.03 18.24 9.52
N ALA A 16 12.02 19.11 9.52
CA ALA A 16 10.71 18.79 10.07
C ALA A 16 10.09 17.68 9.22
N ALA A 17 10.30 16.42 9.62
CA ALA A 17 9.37 15.37 9.26
C ALA A 17 7.98 15.84 9.72
N GLN A 18 7.09 16.10 8.78
CA GLN A 18 5.69 16.35 9.10
C GLN A 18 5.15 15.06 9.74
N ALA A 19 5.16 15.01 11.06
CA ALA A 19 4.46 14.00 11.80
C ALA A 19 2.98 14.16 11.47
N PHE A 20 2.37 13.15 10.85
CA PHE A 20 0.92 13.02 10.79
C PHE A 20 0.41 12.73 12.21
N ASN A 21 0.46 13.74 13.06
CA ASN A 21 -0.02 13.76 14.44
C ASN A 21 -1.22 14.72 14.54
N ASP A 22 -2.09 14.69 13.54
CA ASP A 22 -3.45 15.20 13.75
C ASP A 22 -4.26 14.02 14.30
N ALA A 23 -4.66 14.13 15.56
CA ALA A 23 -5.61 13.22 16.19
C ALA A 23 -6.96 13.35 15.48
N ALA A 24 -7.09 12.74 14.30
CA ALA A 24 -8.36 12.62 13.63
C ALA A 24 -9.26 11.73 14.50
N ASP A 25 -10.47 12.20 14.81
CA ASP A 25 -11.49 11.37 15.44
C ASP A 25 -11.76 10.17 14.52
N PHE A 26 -11.47 8.96 15.01
CA PHE A 26 -11.73 7.74 14.29
C PHE A 26 -13.18 7.26 14.49
N PRO A 27 -13.80 6.64 13.47
CA PRO A 27 -13.30 6.55 12.11
C PRO A 27 -13.50 7.85 11.32
N TYR A 28 -12.69 8.07 10.27
CA TYR A 28 -12.84 9.20 9.35
C TYR A 28 -12.71 8.77 7.89
N GLU A 29 -13.30 9.55 6.98
CA GLU A 29 -13.20 9.31 5.54
C GLU A 29 -11.94 9.96 4.96
N ALA A 30 -11.25 9.25 4.07
CA ALA A 30 -10.10 9.75 3.32
C ALA A 30 -10.25 9.46 1.83
N THR A 31 -9.60 10.31 1.02
CA THR A 31 -9.48 10.14 -0.42
C THR A 31 -8.11 9.60 -0.76
N VAL A 32 -8.05 8.66 -1.70
CA VAL A 32 -6.80 8.12 -2.25
C VAL A 32 -6.23 9.14 -3.25
N GLY A 33 -4.96 9.53 -3.05
CA GLY A 33 -4.31 10.56 -3.87
C GLY A 33 -3.58 10.07 -5.11
N SER A 34 -3.43 8.76 -5.28
CA SER A 34 -2.62 8.15 -6.34
C SER A 34 -3.30 6.90 -6.91
N ASP A 35 -3.03 6.58 -8.17
CA ASP A 35 -3.47 5.33 -8.77
C ASP A 35 -2.65 4.12 -8.28
N ASN A 36 -3.22 2.93 -8.42
CA ASN A 36 -2.58 1.65 -8.13
C ASN A 36 -2.13 1.48 -6.67
N VAL A 37 -2.83 2.10 -5.73
CA VAL A 37 -2.54 1.98 -4.30
C VAL A 37 -2.89 0.58 -3.81
N ILE A 38 -1.91 -0.12 -3.26
CA ILE A 38 -2.05 -1.50 -2.82
C ILE A 38 -2.75 -1.59 -1.46
N VAL A 39 -3.81 -2.39 -1.42
CA VAL A 39 -4.53 -2.77 -0.20
C VAL A 39 -4.00 -4.11 0.29
N ARG A 40 -3.62 -4.24 1.56
CA ARG A 40 -2.96 -5.43 2.12
C ARG A 40 -3.78 -6.09 3.24
N SER A 41 -3.45 -7.36 3.49
CA SER A 41 -4.05 -8.17 4.56
C SER A 41 -3.57 -7.82 5.97
N GLY A 42 -2.55 -6.97 6.11
CA GLY A 42 -2.01 -6.52 7.40
C GLY A 42 -1.07 -5.30 7.26
N PRO A 43 -0.60 -4.73 8.39
CA PRO A 43 0.24 -3.53 8.39
C PRO A 43 1.69 -3.89 8.06
N GLY A 44 2.07 -3.80 6.79
CA GLY A 44 3.46 -4.02 6.36
C GLY A 44 3.61 -4.67 4.99
N GLY A 45 4.82 -4.55 4.43
CA GLY A 45 5.18 -5.18 3.15
C GLY A 45 5.13 -6.71 3.17
N ARG A 46 5.31 -7.35 4.35
CA ARG A 46 5.23 -8.82 4.52
C ARG A 46 3.82 -9.39 4.34
N TYR A 47 2.79 -8.56 4.42
CA TYR A 47 1.41 -8.99 4.27
C TYR A 47 1.02 -8.96 2.80
N TYR A 48 0.41 -10.03 2.33
CA TYR A 48 0.03 -10.16 0.94
C TYR A 48 -0.95 -9.04 0.52
N PRO A 49 -0.85 -8.58 -0.73
CA PRO A 49 -1.80 -7.64 -1.30
C PRO A 49 -3.14 -8.34 -1.55
N THR A 50 -4.21 -7.58 -1.49
CA THR A 50 -5.59 -8.09 -1.54
C THR A 50 -6.48 -7.37 -2.54
N GLY A 51 -6.13 -6.12 -2.89
CA GLY A 51 -6.77 -5.35 -3.94
C GLY A 51 -5.95 -4.11 -4.29
N ARG A 52 -6.50 -3.28 -5.19
CA ARG A 52 -5.98 -1.95 -5.53
C ARG A 52 -7.07 -0.90 -5.34
N LEU A 53 -6.63 0.31 -5.04
CA LEU A 53 -7.41 1.53 -5.07
C LEU A 53 -6.84 2.45 -6.16
N SER A 54 -7.71 3.25 -6.74
CA SER A 54 -7.38 4.28 -7.72
C SER A 54 -7.44 5.66 -7.08
N SER A 55 -6.86 6.65 -7.75
CA SER A 55 -6.97 8.04 -7.33
C SER A 55 -8.44 8.47 -7.29
N GLY A 56 -8.81 9.17 -6.22
CA GLY A 56 -10.19 9.62 -5.99
C GLY A 56 -11.04 8.64 -5.17
N ASP A 57 -10.64 7.37 -5.06
CA ASP A 57 -11.36 6.39 -4.23
C ASP A 57 -11.50 6.87 -2.79
N ARG A 58 -12.62 6.52 -2.16
CA ARG A 58 -12.92 6.83 -0.77
C ARG A 58 -12.71 5.62 0.11
N VAL A 59 -12.07 5.83 1.25
CA VAL A 59 -11.86 4.82 2.29
C VAL A 59 -12.26 5.36 3.65
N ILE A 60 -12.72 4.47 4.54
CA ILE A 60 -12.93 4.81 5.94
C ILE A 60 -11.73 4.30 6.74
N VAL A 61 -10.99 5.22 7.36
CA VAL A 61 -9.83 4.95 8.20
C VAL A 61 -10.29 4.78 9.65
N HIS A 62 -9.89 3.67 10.27
CA HIS A 62 -10.25 3.31 11.65
C HIS A 62 -9.11 3.46 12.64
N ARG A 63 -7.86 3.37 12.14
CA ARG A 63 -6.68 3.47 12.99
C ARG A 63 -5.44 3.78 12.16
N HIS A 64 -4.47 4.46 12.78
CA HIS A 64 -3.10 4.54 12.27
C HIS A 64 -2.22 3.56 13.05
N ASP A 65 -1.55 2.67 12.34
CA ASP A 65 -0.61 1.70 12.88
C ASP A 65 0.85 2.17 12.64
N PRO A 66 1.80 1.76 13.50
CA PRO A 66 3.22 2.07 13.31
C PRO A 66 3.74 1.71 11.91
N GLY A 67 4.74 2.47 11.45
CA GLY A 67 5.29 2.30 10.10
C GLY A 67 4.43 2.91 8.99
N GLY A 68 3.48 3.76 9.34
CA GLY A 68 2.68 4.53 8.38
C GLY A 68 1.60 3.72 7.69
N TRP A 69 1.04 2.71 8.35
CA TRP A 69 -0.03 1.86 7.81
C TRP A 69 -1.37 2.27 8.40
N PHE A 70 -2.37 2.52 7.56
CA PHE A 70 -3.70 2.90 8.01
C PHE A 70 -4.64 1.70 7.86
N MET A 71 -5.30 1.35 8.97
CA MET A 71 -6.34 0.34 9.00
C MET A 71 -7.62 0.95 8.41
N VAL A 72 -8.12 0.37 7.32
CA VAL A 72 -9.29 0.84 6.58
C VAL A 72 -10.39 -0.22 6.56
N SER A 73 -11.64 0.22 6.39
CA SER A 73 -12.73 -0.69 6.01
C SER A 73 -12.36 -1.44 4.72
N PRO A 74 -12.75 -2.72 4.55
CA PRO A 74 -12.48 -3.47 3.34
C PRO A 74 -13.05 -2.75 2.10
N PRO A 75 -12.21 -2.38 1.11
CA PRO A 75 -12.68 -1.74 -0.10
C PRO A 75 -13.61 -2.62 -0.92
N GLN A 76 -14.33 -2.02 -1.87
CA GLN A 76 -15.24 -2.75 -2.75
C GLN A 76 -14.55 -3.93 -3.45
N GLY A 77 -15.26 -5.06 -3.50
CA GLY A 77 -14.76 -6.32 -4.06
C GLY A 77 -13.80 -7.09 -3.15
N SER A 78 -13.51 -6.59 -1.95
CA SER A 78 -12.86 -7.39 -0.90
C SER A 78 -13.75 -8.58 -0.54
N PHE A 79 -13.11 -9.68 -0.16
CA PHE A 79 -13.79 -10.89 0.31
C PHE A 79 -12.90 -11.63 1.31
N SER A 80 -13.48 -12.56 2.02
CA SER A 80 -12.78 -13.45 2.95
C SER A 80 -13.19 -14.90 2.75
N TRP A 81 -12.37 -15.80 3.28
CA TRP A 81 -12.59 -17.24 3.26
C TRP A 81 -12.92 -17.74 4.67
N ILE A 82 -13.87 -18.66 4.76
CA ILE A 82 -14.11 -19.48 5.95
C ILE A 82 -14.19 -20.96 5.55
N PRO A 83 -13.84 -21.90 6.45
CA PRO A 83 -14.18 -23.31 6.27
C PRO A 83 -15.66 -23.50 5.98
N ALA A 84 -16.00 -24.37 5.03
CA ALA A 84 -17.39 -24.76 4.81
C ALA A 84 -17.92 -25.66 5.94
N GLU A 85 -17.02 -26.40 6.59
CA GLU A 85 -17.32 -27.15 7.81
C GLU A 85 -17.73 -26.20 8.93
N GLY A 86 -18.80 -26.53 9.65
CA GLY A 86 -19.32 -25.70 10.74
C GLY A 86 -20.15 -24.49 10.27
N VAL A 87 -20.67 -24.53 9.03
CA VAL A 87 -21.56 -23.50 8.48
C VAL A 87 -22.79 -24.13 7.85
N GLN A 88 -23.97 -23.71 8.27
CA GLN A 88 -25.23 -24.04 7.61
C GLN A 88 -25.56 -22.95 6.59
N VAL A 89 -25.68 -23.32 5.31
CA VAL A 89 -25.97 -22.36 4.23
C VAL A 89 -27.43 -22.45 3.81
N ALA A 90 -28.12 -21.31 3.76
CA ALA A 90 -29.48 -21.14 3.23
C ALA A 90 -29.50 -19.95 2.27
N GLY A 91 -29.66 -20.22 0.95
CA GLY A 91 -29.48 -19.19 -0.07
C GLY A 91 -28.05 -18.63 -0.06
N THR A 92 -27.92 -17.31 0.10
CA THR A 92 -26.62 -16.62 0.25
C THR A 92 -26.25 -16.35 1.70
N THR A 93 -27.02 -16.86 2.67
CA THR A 93 -26.75 -16.65 4.09
C THR A 93 -26.09 -17.90 4.66
N GLY A 94 -24.92 -17.75 5.27
CA GLY A 94 -24.26 -18.79 6.05
C GLY A 94 -24.43 -18.50 7.54
N THR A 95 -25.00 -19.44 8.30
CA THR A 95 -25.09 -19.39 9.76
C THR A 95 -24.02 -20.28 10.37
N ILE A 96 -23.20 -19.74 11.27
CA ILE A 96 -22.12 -20.49 11.91
C ILE A 96 -22.70 -21.48 12.92
N THR A 97 -22.37 -22.77 12.75
CA THR A 97 -22.80 -23.86 13.64
C THR A 97 -21.67 -24.39 14.52
N ALA A 98 -20.40 -24.12 14.17
CA ALA A 98 -19.26 -24.39 15.02
C ALA A 98 -19.11 -23.35 16.15
N SER A 99 -18.33 -23.67 17.18
CA SER A 99 -18.06 -22.73 18.29
C SER A 99 -17.18 -21.55 17.87
N SER A 100 -16.25 -21.78 16.95
CA SER A 100 -15.34 -20.76 16.41
C SER A 100 -14.98 -21.09 14.97
N VAL A 101 -15.09 -20.10 14.09
CA VAL A 101 -14.71 -20.20 12.67
C VAL A 101 -13.77 -19.05 12.31
N ALA A 102 -12.58 -19.39 11.82
CA ALA A 102 -11.58 -18.39 11.44
C ALA A 102 -11.96 -17.74 10.11
N VAL A 103 -12.05 -16.41 10.10
CA VAL A 103 -12.19 -15.60 8.89
C VAL A 103 -10.81 -15.27 8.37
N ARG A 104 -10.48 -15.78 7.19
CA ARG A 104 -9.20 -15.57 6.53
C ARG A 104 -9.34 -14.53 5.44
N VAL A 105 -8.45 -13.54 5.45
CA VAL A 105 -8.48 -12.41 4.52
C VAL A 105 -8.24 -12.92 3.10
N GLY A 106 -9.18 -12.73 2.18
CA GLY A 106 -9.02 -13.12 0.79
C GLY A 106 -8.25 -12.09 -0.04
N SER A 107 -7.61 -12.55 -1.13
CA SER A 107 -6.93 -11.71 -2.11
C SER A 107 -7.53 -11.83 -3.49
N ARG A 108 -7.78 -10.69 -4.15
CA ARG A 108 -8.22 -10.64 -5.56
C ARG A 108 -7.12 -10.97 -6.56
N PHE A 109 -5.90 -11.15 -6.09
CA PHE A 109 -4.74 -11.41 -6.94
C PHE A 109 -4.32 -12.87 -6.97
N ASP A 110 -4.49 -13.56 -5.83
CA ASP A 110 -4.25 -14.98 -5.69
C ASP A 110 -5.25 -15.50 -4.65
N GLU A 111 -6.22 -16.30 -5.09
CA GLU A 111 -7.25 -16.81 -4.18
C GLU A 111 -6.70 -17.80 -3.14
N THR A 112 -5.47 -18.30 -3.32
CA THR A 112 -4.78 -19.17 -2.37
C THR A 112 -4.12 -18.41 -1.21
N ASP A 113 -4.02 -17.08 -1.31
CA ASP A 113 -3.56 -16.23 -0.21
C ASP A 113 -4.65 -16.10 0.86
N GLN A 114 -4.45 -16.82 1.96
CA GLN A 114 -5.42 -16.91 3.07
C GLN A 114 -4.73 -17.07 4.44
N ASP A 115 -3.45 -16.71 4.51
CA ASP A 115 -2.62 -17.01 5.68
C ASP A 115 -2.92 -16.05 6.86
N VAL A 116 -3.59 -14.92 6.61
CA VAL A 116 -4.00 -13.96 7.65
C VAL A 116 -5.42 -14.22 8.11
N VAL A 117 -5.59 -14.45 9.42
CA VAL A 117 -6.89 -14.47 10.09
C VAL A 117 -7.25 -13.04 10.51
N SER A 118 -8.39 -12.52 10.04
CA SER A 118 -8.87 -11.18 10.43
C SER A 118 -9.62 -11.22 11.75
N ARG A 119 -10.50 -12.20 11.93
CA ARG A 119 -11.26 -12.43 13.15
C ARG A 119 -11.76 -13.87 13.24
N GLN A 120 -12.38 -14.19 14.38
CA GLN A 120 -13.14 -15.40 14.60
C GLN A 120 -14.64 -15.06 14.61
N LEU A 121 -15.45 -15.94 14.04
CA LEU A 121 -16.91 -15.92 14.15
C LEU A 121 -17.35 -16.95 15.18
N SER A 122 -18.29 -16.57 16.02
CA SER A 122 -18.93 -17.47 16.99
C SER A 122 -20.16 -18.15 16.40
N ARG A 123 -20.62 -19.20 17.08
CA ARG A 123 -21.90 -19.87 16.80
C ARG A 123 -23.03 -18.84 16.67
N ASP A 124 -23.94 -19.08 15.74
CA ASP A 124 -25.11 -18.27 15.42
C ASP A 124 -24.83 -16.90 14.76
N GLU A 125 -23.55 -16.50 14.59
CA GLU A 125 -23.22 -15.39 13.69
C GLU A 125 -23.59 -15.76 12.24
N THR A 126 -23.94 -14.74 11.45
CA THR A 126 -24.29 -14.91 10.04
C THR A 126 -23.31 -14.18 9.14
N VAL A 127 -23.03 -14.78 7.98
CA VAL A 127 -22.21 -14.21 6.91
C VAL A 127 -22.97 -14.25 5.58
N GLN A 128 -22.61 -13.34 4.67
CA GLN A 128 -23.06 -13.41 3.30
C GLN A 128 -22.09 -14.24 2.47
N VAL A 129 -22.53 -15.40 1.99
CA VAL A 129 -21.79 -16.28 1.08
C VAL A 129 -21.92 -15.75 -0.35
N ILE A 130 -20.77 -15.50 -0.99
CA ILE A 130 -20.65 -14.96 -2.35
C ILE A 130 -19.93 -15.91 -3.32
N GLY A 131 -19.50 -17.08 -2.83
CA GLY A 131 -18.81 -18.07 -3.65
C GLY A 131 -18.29 -19.25 -2.84
N ARG A 132 -17.53 -20.11 -3.50
CA ARG A 132 -16.92 -21.32 -2.94
C ARG A 132 -15.50 -21.49 -3.46
N GLY A 133 -14.68 -22.21 -2.72
CA GLY A 133 -13.30 -22.49 -3.08
C GLY A 133 -12.76 -23.68 -2.29
N GLN A 134 -11.44 -23.85 -2.30
CA GLN A 134 -10.76 -24.86 -1.50
C GLN A 134 -9.47 -24.29 -0.90
N ASP A 135 -9.04 -24.81 0.24
CA ASP A 135 -7.73 -24.47 0.79
C ASP A 135 -6.58 -25.21 0.06
N LYS A 136 -5.34 -24.90 0.45
CA LYS A 136 -4.12 -25.53 -0.10
C LYS A 136 -4.08 -27.07 0.08
N THR A 137 -4.95 -27.63 0.92
CA THR A 137 -5.09 -29.08 1.17
C THR A 137 -6.31 -29.70 0.49
N GLY A 138 -7.08 -28.92 -0.26
CA GLY A 138 -8.30 -29.35 -0.94
C GLY A 138 -9.57 -29.32 -0.08
N LYS A 139 -9.52 -28.82 1.15
CA LYS A 139 -10.72 -28.73 2.00
C LYS A 139 -11.64 -27.61 1.51
N PRO A 140 -12.97 -27.82 1.51
CA PRO A 140 -13.93 -26.85 0.99
C PRO A 140 -13.97 -25.57 1.84
N LEU A 141 -13.98 -24.44 1.16
CA LEU A 141 -14.12 -23.10 1.72
C LEU A 141 -15.37 -22.39 1.15
N LEU A 142 -15.93 -21.48 1.95
CA LEU A 142 -16.92 -20.52 1.51
C LEU A 142 -16.26 -19.15 1.33
N LYS A 143 -16.47 -18.54 0.17
CA LYS A 143 -16.12 -17.14 -0.10
C LYS A 143 -17.24 -16.30 0.50
N ILE A 144 -16.90 -15.36 1.38
CA ILE A 144 -17.86 -14.49 2.05
C ILE A 144 -17.57 -13.03 1.77
N ALA A 145 -18.62 -12.21 1.76
CA ALA A 145 -18.44 -10.78 1.92
C ALA A 145 -17.76 -10.51 3.28
N PRO A 146 -16.84 -9.53 3.39
CA PRO A 146 -16.16 -9.23 4.64
C PRO A 146 -17.17 -9.00 5.77
N PRO A 147 -17.15 -9.80 6.85
CA PRO A 147 -18.05 -9.58 7.98
C PRO A 147 -17.67 -8.30 8.73
N ARG A 148 -18.54 -7.88 9.66
CA ARG A 148 -18.23 -6.77 10.57
C ARG A 148 -16.89 -7.00 11.28
N LEU A 149 -16.21 -5.90 11.64
CA LEU A 149 -14.92 -5.94 12.34
C LEU A 149 -13.79 -6.62 11.55
N GLU A 150 -13.92 -6.71 10.22
CA GLU A 150 -12.79 -6.96 9.33
C GLU A 150 -12.22 -5.65 8.81
N TYR A 151 -10.90 -5.60 8.63
CA TYR A 151 -10.19 -4.43 8.10
C TYR A 151 -9.11 -4.84 7.11
N ARG A 152 -8.65 -3.86 6.33
CA ARG A 152 -7.52 -3.95 5.40
C ARG A 152 -6.52 -2.84 5.70
N TRP A 153 -5.35 -2.88 5.08
CA TRP A 153 -4.30 -1.88 5.32
C TRP A 153 -3.82 -1.22 4.04
N VAL A 154 -3.61 0.09 4.11
CA VAL A 154 -3.08 0.93 3.03
C VAL A 154 -1.97 1.81 3.61
N SER A 155 -0.98 2.20 2.81
CA SER A 155 0.03 3.17 3.25
C SER A 155 -0.64 4.54 3.50
N GLY A 156 -0.46 5.12 4.68
CA GLY A 156 -1.12 6.38 5.06
C GLY A 156 -0.69 7.57 4.23
N GLY A 157 0.54 7.57 3.70
CA GLY A 157 1.08 8.68 2.90
C GLY A 157 0.36 8.95 1.58
N VAL A 158 -0.50 8.02 1.14
CA VAL A 158 -1.33 8.17 -0.07
C VAL A 158 -2.78 8.59 0.22
N LEU A 159 -3.12 8.83 1.49
CA LEU A 159 -4.47 9.14 1.93
C LEU A 159 -4.58 10.60 2.40
N ALA A 160 -5.53 11.33 1.84
CA ALA A 160 -5.88 12.68 2.26
C ALA A 160 -7.22 12.67 3.02
N PRO A 161 -7.27 13.07 4.31
CA PRO A 161 -8.53 13.16 5.04
C PRO A 161 -9.54 14.06 4.32
N VAL A 162 -10.79 13.61 4.21
CA VAL A 162 -11.90 14.45 3.75
C VAL A 162 -12.24 15.39 4.90
N SER A 163 -11.89 16.67 4.77
CA SER A 163 -12.22 17.66 5.80
C SER A 163 -13.73 17.73 5.95
N ARG A 164 -14.25 17.45 7.15
CA ARG A 164 -15.64 17.81 7.48
C ARG A 164 -15.67 19.33 7.53
N GLN A 165 -16.29 19.97 6.54
CA GLN A 165 -16.67 21.37 6.71
C GLN A 165 -17.56 21.46 7.96
N LYS A 166 -17.05 22.10 9.02
CA LYS A 166 -17.90 22.51 10.14
C LYS A 166 -18.95 23.48 9.58
N PRO A 167 -20.27 23.25 9.78
CA PRO A 167 -21.26 24.26 9.42
C PRO A 167 -20.96 25.52 10.24
N ASN A 168 -20.79 26.64 9.54
CA ASN A 168 -20.47 27.99 10.05
C ASN A 168 -19.08 28.22 10.65
N GLN A 169 -18.19 28.78 9.82
CA GLN A 169 -17.34 29.87 10.28
C GLN A 169 -17.31 30.98 9.21
N PRO A 170 -17.52 32.27 9.56
CA PRO A 170 -17.61 33.35 8.59
C PRO A 170 -16.34 33.48 7.75
N ILE A 171 -16.54 33.68 6.45
CA ILE A 171 -15.50 33.94 5.45
C ILE A 171 -14.80 35.25 5.81
N THR A 172 -13.71 35.19 6.57
CA THR A 172 -12.84 36.35 6.72
C THR A 172 -11.94 36.39 5.49
N LYS A 173 -12.25 37.31 4.58
CA LYS A 173 -11.46 37.58 3.38
C LYS A 173 -10.05 38.02 3.80
N SER A 174 -9.10 37.10 3.75
CA SER A 174 -7.67 37.43 3.87
C SER A 174 -7.20 38.07 2.57
N ARG A 175 -6.95 39.37 2.65
CA ARG A 175 -6.39 40.23 1.60
C ARG A 175 -5.16 39.63 0.93
N THR A 176 -5.16 39.74 -0.38
CA THR A 176 -4.03 39.58 -1.31
C THR A 176 -2.80 40.33 -0.80
N ALA A 177 -1.69 39.62 -0.59
CA ALA A 177 -0.37 40.20 -0.47
C ALA A 177 0.49 39.69 -1.64
N THR A 178 0.60 40.55 -2.64
CA THR A 178 1.55 40.47 -3.75
C THR A 178 2.97 40.42 -3.18
N GLY A 179 3.70 39.35 -3.48
CA GLY A 179 5.09 39.18 -3.05
C GLY A 179 5.86 38.36 -4.07
N ASN A 180 6.35 39.03 -5.11
CA ASN A 180 7.36 38.51 -6.02
C ASN A 180 8.55 37.95 -5.23
N ARG A 181 8.92 36.69 -5.43
CA ARG A 181 10.32 36.28 -5.23
C ARG A 181 10.78 35.24 -6.24
N GLN A 182 11.71 35.73 -7.03
CA GLN A 182 12.50 35.17 -8.11
C GLN A 182 12.90 33.69 -7.98
N VAL A 183 12.77 33.02 -9.12
CA VAL A 183 13.39 31.73 -9.47
C VAL A 183 14.90 31.94 -9.59
N SER A 184 15.67 31.36 -8.68
CA SER A 184 17.13 31.25 -8.81
C SER A 184 17.48 29.81 -9.22
N ARG A 185 17.80 29.66 -10.51
CA ARG A 185 18.32 28.46 -11.15
C ARG A 185 19.83 28.42 -10.90
N SER A 186 20.29 27.50 -10.05
CA SER A 186 21.73 27.29 -9.82
C SER A 186 22.20 26.06 -10.59
N THR A 187 22.79 26.29 -11.76
CA THR A 187 23.67 25.37 -12.48
C THR A 187 25.01 25.25 -11.76
N ILE A 188 25.48 24.02 -11.52
CA ILE A 188 26.88 23.74 -11.14
C ILE A 188 27.51 22.80 -12.18
N PRO A 189 28.78 22.99 -12.58
CA PRO A 189 29.40 22.35 -13.75
C PRO A 189 29.95 20.95 -13.43
N VAL A 190 30.05 20.14 -14.48
CA VAL A 190 30.76 18.86 -14.53
C VAL A 190 32.28 19.11 -14.56
N PRO A 191 33.08 18.39 -13.76
CA PRO A 191 34.47 18.11 -14.11
C PRO A 191 34.62 16.62 -14.46
N GLY A 192 35.08 16.36 -15.67
CA GLY A 192 35.54 15.04 -16.08
C GLY A 192 36.95 14.76 -15.54
N ASN A 193 37.19 13.53 -15.11
CA ASN A 193 38.48 12.90 -15.37
C ASN A 193 38.39 11.38 -15.37
N ALA A 194 39.03 10.78 -16.38
CA ALA A 194 39.10 9.35 -16.62
C ALA A 194 40.16 8.69 -15.72
N GLY A 195 39.79 7.57 -15.11
CA GLY A 195 40.69 6.64 -14.43
C GLY A 195 40.22 5.21 -14.67
N LYS A 196 41.07 4.41 -15.32
CA LYS A 196 40.80 3.03 -15.74
C LYS A 196 40.83 2.03 -14.56
N THR A 197 39.93 1.06 -14.65
CA THR A 197 40.01 -0.37 -14.23
C THR A 197 40.22 -0.75 -12.76
N SER A 198 39.25 -1.48 -12.19
CA SER A 198 39.39 -2.92 -11.89
C SER A 198 38.01 -3.56 -11.69
N GLY A 199 37.78 -4.68 -12.36
CA GLY A 199 36.47 -5.28 -12.57
C GLY A 199 35.92 -6.03 -11.36
N SER A 200 34.61 -5.92 -11.16
CA SER A 200 33.80 -6.99 -10.59
C SER A 200 32.63 -7.20 -11.54
N LYS A 201 32.74 -8.29 -12.32
CA LYS A 201 31.71 -8.73 -13.26
C LYS A 201 30.45 -9.07 -12.46
N ILE A 202 29.47 -8.16 -12.44
CA ILE A 202 28.14 -8.47 -11.92
C ILE A 202 27.45 -9.30 -13.01
N THR A 203 27.42 -10.61 -12.80
CA THR A 203 26.59 -11.53 -13.58
C THR A 203 25.13 -11.27 -13.22
N TYR A 204 24.34 -10.89 -14.23
CA TYR A 204 22.89 -10.82 -14.17
C TYR A 204 22.34 -12.24 -14.11
N GLU A 205 22.09 -12.74 -12.90
CA GLU A 205 21.34 -13.97 -12.74
C GLU A 205 19.87 -13.65 -13.04
N SER A 206 19.42 -14.12 -14.20
CA SER A 206 18.02 -14.12 -14.63
C SER A 206 17.15 -14.67 -13.51
N THR A 207 16.35 -13.81 -12.87
CA THR A 207 15.39 -14.27 -11.87
C THR A 207 14.35 -15.13 -12.59
N PRO A 208 14.16 -16.41 -12.22
CA PRO A 208 13.22 -17.28 -12.91
C PRO A 208 11.80 -16.74 -12.80
N ILE A 209 11.06 -16.74 -13.92
CA ILE A 209 9.66 -16.29 -14.10
C ILE A 209 8.65 -17.16 -13.31
N ASN A 210 9.10 -17.97 -12.34
CA ASN A 210 8.28 -18.92 -11.59
C ASN A 210 8.06 -18.49 -10.12
N LYS A 211 8.27 -17.21 -9.80
CA LYS A 211 7.91 -16.63 -8.50
C LYS A 211 6.50 -16.00 -8.59
N PRO A 212 5.71 -15.97 -7.49
CA PRO A 212 4.46 -15.21 -7.45
C PRO A 212 4.72 -13.77 -7.88
N ALA A 213 3.85 -13.19 -8.73
CA ALA A 213 4.05 -11.91 -9.39
C ALA A 213 4.47 -10.75 -8.45
N TYR A 214 4.13 -10.85 -7.16
CA TYR A 214 4.52 -9.89 -6.12
C TYR A 214 5.98 -9.89 -5.74
N GLN A 215 6.63 -11.05 -5.73
CA GLN A 215 8.07 -11.11 -5.49
C GLN A 215 8.81 -10.50 -6.68
N ALA A 216 8.30 -10.69 -7.90
CA ALA A 216 8.85 -10.03 -9.08
C ALA A 216 8.69 -8.50 -9.00
N LEU A 217 7.55 -7.98 -8.52
CA LEU A 217 7.33 -6.55 -8.30
C LEU A 217 8.25 -5.96 -7.21
N GLU A 218 8.43 -6.66 -6.10
CA GLU A 218 9.31 -6.22 -5.00
C GLU A 218 10.79 -6.26 -5.42
N ASP A 219 11.20 -7.28 -6.18
CA ASP A 219 12.54 -7.36 -6.77
C ASP A 219 12.76 -6.22 -7.80
N LEU A 220 11.73 -5.86 -8.58
CA LEU A 220 11.77 -4.72 -9.50
C LEU A 220 11.95 -3.40 -8.75
N ASP A 221 11.17 -3.17 -7.69
CA ASP A 221 11.23 -1.95 -6.86
C ASP A 221 12.58 -1.81 -6.14
N LYS A 222 13.11 -2.90 -5.58
CA LYS A 222 14.47 -2.93 -5.00
C LYS A 222 15.53 -2.66 -6.06
N THR A 223 15.33 -3.12 -7.28
CA THR A 223 16.23 -2.86 -8.41
C THR A 223 16.18 -1.38 -8.81
N PHE A 224 15.00 -0.77 -8.89
CA PHE A 224 14.84 0.68 -9.11
C PHE A 224 15.44 1.53 -7.98
N GLY A 225 15.29 1.10 -6.72
CA GLY A 225 15.92 1.76 -5.58
C GLY A 225 17.45 1.76 -5.65
N LYS A 226 18.07 0.71 -6.20
CA LYS A 226 19.52 0.65 -6.47
C LYS A 226 19.96 1.52 -7.66
N ILE A 227 19.04 1.86 -8.56
CA ILE A 227 19.30 2.65 -9.78
C ILE A 227 19.35 4.16 -9.49
N ALA A 228 18.70 4.66 -8.45
CA ALA A 228 18.69 6.09 -8.10
C ALA A 228 20.07 6.66 -7.66
N GLY A 229 21.13 5.83 -7.62
CA GLY A 229 22.47 6.19 -7.17
C GLY A 229 23.52 6.49 -8.27
N GLY A 230 23.21 6.39 -9.57
CA GLY A 230 24.17 6.76 -10.63
C GLY A 230 23.80 6.26 -12.03
N PRO A 231 24.37 6.85 -13.11
CA PRO A 231 23.94 6.56 -14.48
C PRO A 231 24.60 5.29 -15.04
N PRO A 232 23.85 4.28 -15.51
CA PRO A 232 24.49 3.08 -16.06
C PRO A 232 24.59 3.19 -17.58
N ALA A 233 25.83 3.21 -18.09
CA ALA A 233 26.10 2.85 -19.46
C ALA A 233 25.70 1.36 -19.66
N GLY A 234 24.84 1.08 -20.64
CA GLY A 234 24.41 -0.29 -20.98
C GLY A 234 22.91 -0.55 -20.99
N TRP A 235 22.06 0.48 -20.90
CA TRP A 235 20.62 0.30 -20.91
C TRP A 235 20.10 -0.02 -22.32
N SER A 236 19.30 -1.08 -22.43
CA SER A 236 18.33 -1.23 -23.52
C SER A 236 16.94 -0.90 -22.97
N PHE A 237 16.52 0.35 -23.13
CA PHE A 237 15.18 0.82 -22.77
C PHE A 237 14.07 -0.08 -23.34
N LYS A 238 14.31 -0.63 -24.53
CA LYS A 238 13.43 -1.58 -25.21
C LYS A 238 13.19 -2.86 -24.40
N LYS A 239 14.21 -3.37 -23.71
CA LYS A 239 14.08 -4.59 -22.89
C LYS A 239 13.29 -4.32 -21.61
N LEU A 240 13.56 -3.19 -20.95
CA LEU A 240 12.82 -2.77 -19.76
C LEU A 240 11.33 -2.55 -20.08
N GLU A 241 11.05 -1.91 -21.21
CA GLU A 241 9.68 -1.71 -21.67
C GLU A 241 8.98 -3.04 -22.01
N THR A 242 9.72 -4.00 -22.57
CA THR A 242 9.19 -5.35 -22.86
C THR A 242 8.84 -6.07 -21.57
N ASP A 243 9.75 -6.08 -20.59
CA ASP A 243 9.56 -6.72 -19.29
C ASP A 243 8.39 -6.05 -18.52
N TYR A 244 8.27 -4.71 -18.60
CA TYR A 244 7.14 -3.96 -18.04
C TYR A 244 5.81 -4.29 -18.74
N ARG A 245 5.77 -4.36 -20.07
CA ARG A 245 4.56 -4.72 -20.83
C ARG A 245 4.10 -6.13 -20.50
N GLN A 246 5.04 -7.08 -20.39
CA GLN A 246 4.73 -8.47 -20.05
C GLN A 246 4.17 -8.61 -18.63
N LEU A 247 4.67 -7.81 -17.68
CA LEU A 247 4.13 -7.72 -16.33
C LEU A 247 2.75 -7.04 -16.28
N MET A 248 2.51 -6.01 -17.08
CA MET A 248 1.19 -5.39 -17.21
C MET A 248 0.16 -6.35 -17.81
N GLU A 249 0.59 -7.19 -18.76
CA GLU A 249 -0.27 -8.19 -19.39
C GLU A 249 -0.59 -9.35 -18.43
N SER A 250 0.39 -9.81 -17.64
CA SER A 250 0.15 -10.82 -16.60
C SER A 250 -0.68 -10.31 -15.41
N THR A 251 -0.85 -8.99 -15.27
CA THR A 251 -1.66 -8.35 -14.22
C THR A 251 -3.02 -7.83 -14.71
N ARG A 252 -3.42 -8.11 -15.95
CA ARG A 252 -4.78 -7.83 -16.45
C ARG A 252 -5.76 -8.83 -15.83
N ILE A 253 -6.35 -8.44 -14.70
CA ILE A 253 -7.31 -9.27 -13.94
C ILE A 253 -8.74 -8.94 -14.38
N PRO A 254 -9.54 -9.92 -14.83
CA PRO A 254 -10.96 -9.72 -15.12
C PRO A 254 -11.73 -9.13 -13.92
N GLY A 255 -12.57 -8.12 -14.15
CA GLY A 255 -13.37 -7.48 -13.09
C GLY A 255 -12.73 -6.26 -12.40
N PHE A 256 -11.65 -5.73 -12.96
CA PHE A 256 -11.17 -4.37 -12.67
C PHE A 256 -11.16 -3.55 -13.96
N GLY A 257 -12.19 -2.74 -14.16
CA GLY A 257 -12.30 -1.66 -15.14
C GLY A 257 -13.53 -0.82 -14.75
N HIS A 258 -13.54 0.51 -14.78
CA HIS A 258 -12.55 1.51 -15.21
C HIS A 258 -12.16 2.40 -14.02
#